data_AF-A0A0A2SMD6-F1
#
_entry.id   AF-A0A0A2SMD6-F1
#
_cell.length_a   1.000
_cell.length_b   1.000
_cell.length_c   1.000
_cell.angle_alpha   90.00
_cell.angle_beta   90.00
_cell.angle_gamma   90.00
#
_symmetry.space_group_name_H-M   'P 1'
#
loop_
_entity.id
_entity.type
_entity.pdbx_description
1 polymer ?
#
loop_
_entity_poly.entity_id
_entity_poly.type
_entity_poly.pdbx_seq_one_letter_code
_entity_poly.pdbx_strand_id
1 'polypeptide(L)'
;MTNTAFALESTSPPHPVNTFTIATRVLQKLFHNSHYKVIGSCTWTVGRLPPRLEVTPAIEQFLPDLVITVSNKPEENPWIEARTLYENKAARTMYQQAYKAATGSALGFGNDSGQTTDLHINDERTRIVDVIGSPAAFYRIPYLSHKPETGFGVPYYLTEADAVMDRTEAAELLYMGTHPHLLINHEIGTFTQHWGSEIPRLMRVTQPYNYRASVVAAMHAVDIVTNKNPLHVTKSTANSCGKNCVVSNAIYDPQNTKVIWQEIYPLNRNIHPGDAQDFGIEDEKAGNGNYVFILWRKYRGCIQHKGKLVNFLTFPKVGQPQKR
;
A
#
# COMPACT_ATOMS: atom_id res chain seq x y z
N MET A 1 -36.00 -13.71 -32.52
CA MET A 1 -35.00 -12.78 -31.96
C MET A 1 -35.16 -12.80 -30.45
N THR A 2 -34.46 -13.70 -29.77
CA THR A 2 -34.43 -13.78 -28.31
C THR A 2 -33.40 -12.77 -27.80
N ASN A 3 -33.87 -11.62 -27.32
CA ASN A 3 -33.05 -10.68 -26.56
C ASN A 3 -32.71 -11.32 -25.21
N THR A 4 -31.63 -12.08 -25.15
CA THR A 4 -30.95 -12.39 -23.89
C THR A 4 -30.29 -11.09 -23.42
N ALA A 5 -31.01 -10.33 -22.60
CA ALA A 5 -30.39 -9.30 -21.78
C ALA A 5 -29.49 -10.01 -20.76
N PHE A 6 -28.21 -10.17 -21.09
CA PHE A 6 -27.22 -10.51 -20.07
C PHE A 6 -27.18 -9.34 -19.10
N ALA A 7 -27.61 -9.57 -17.86
CA ALA A 7 -27.39 -8.62 -16.79
C ALA A 7 -25.87 -8.51 -16.61
N LEU A 8 -25.29 -7.39 -17.04
CA LEU A 8 -23.92 -7.07 -16.71
C LEU A 8 -23.86 -6.87 -15.19
N GLU A 9 -23.11 -7.74 -14.52
CA GLU A 9 -22.84 -7.60 -13.09
C GLU A 9 -22.15 -6.26 -12.87
N SER A 10 -22.71 -5.43 -11.99
CA SER A 10 -22.18 -4.10 -11.72
C SER A 10 -20.87 -4.22 -10.94
N THR A 11 -19.78 -3.75 -11.52
CA THR A 11 -18.46 -3.69 -10.87
C THR A 11 -18.27 -2.45 -10.00
N SER A 12 -19.24 -1.53 -9.99
CA SER A 12 -19.16 -0.28 -9.22
C SER A 12 -19.42 -0.51 -7.74
N PRO A 13 -18.70 0.18 -6.82
CA PRO A 13 -18.84 -0.03 -5.39
C PRO A 13 -20.23 0.42 -4.90
N PRO A 14 -20.99 -0.43 -4.17
CA PRO A 14 -22.34 -0.09 -3.71
C PRO A 14 -22.39 1.10 -2.74
N HIS A 15 -21.43 1.16 -1.82
CA HIS A 15 -21.39 2.15 -0.73
C HIS A 15 -19.99 2.76 -0.59
N PRO A 16 -19.55 3.56 -1.56
CA PRO A 16 -18.20 4.15 -1.53
C PRO A 16 -18.01 5.00 -0.27
N VAL A 17 -16.77 5.06 0.21
CA VAL A 17 -16.38 5.70 1.45
C VAL A 17 -15.71 7.05 1.19
N ASN A 18 -15.86 7.95 2.15
CA ASN A 18 -15.14 9.22 2.16
C ASN A 18 -13.99 9.21 3.19
N THR A 19 -13.18 10.26 3.19
CA THR A 19 -12.04 10.42 4.10
C THR A 19 -12.45 10.30 5.58
N PHE A 20 -13.61 10.84 5.95
CA PHE A 20 -14.12 10.78 7.32
C PHE A 20 -14.44 9.34 7.75
N THR A 21 -15.03 8.55 6.86
CA THR A 21 -15.34 7.14 7.10
C THR A 21 -14.07 6.33 7.26
N ILE A 22 -13.08 6.55 6.37
CA ILE A 22 -11.75 5.93 6.48
C ILE A 22 -11.13 6.28 7.83
N ALA A 23 -11.14 7.55 8.22
CA ALA A 23 -10.56 8.01 9.48
C ALA A 23 -11.25 7.40 10.71
N THR A 24 -12.57 7.30 10.68
CA THR A 24 -13.35 6.65 11.74
C THR A 24 -12.98 5.17 11.88
N ARG A 25 -12.86 4.44 10.77
CA ARG A 25 -12.49 3.01 10.74
C ARG A 25 -11.04 2.78 11.20
N VAL A 26 -10.12 3.69 10.87
CA VAL A 26 -8.75 3.70 11.41
C VAL A 26 -8.75 3.94 12.92
N LEU A 27 -9.50 4.93 13.42
CA LEU A 27 -9.60 5.23 14.85
C LEU A 27 -10.16 4.04 15.66
N GLN A 28 -11.15 3.33 15.12
CA GLN A 28 -11.71 2.12 15.74
C GLN A 28 -10.67 1.02 15.97
N LYS A 29 -9.63 0.94 15.12
CA LYS A 29 -8.55 -0.04 15.25
C LYS A 29 -7.25 0.54 15.83
N LEU A 30 -7.20 1.82 16.17
CA LEU A 30 -5.97 2.51 16.59
C LEU A 30 -5.30 1.84 17.79
N PHE A 31 -6.06 1.55 18.86
CA PHE A 31 -5.50 0.90 20.04
C PHE A 31 -5.10 -0.55 19.79
N HIS A 32 -5.75 -1.22 18.84
CA HIS A 32 -5.41 -2.60 18.48
C HIS A 32 -4.14 -2.64 17.63
N ASN A 33 -4.04 -1.80 16.59
CA ASN A 33 -2.98 -1.89 15.60
C ASN A 33 -1.72 -1.10 15.95
N SER A 34 -1.79 -0.09 16.83
CA SER A 34 -0.63 0.79 17.11
C SER A 34 0.54 0.12 17.81
N HIS A 35 0.32 -0.96 18.57
CA HIS A 35 1.33 -1.71 19.32
C HIS A 35 2.41 -0.82 19.99
N TYR A 36 1.98 0.21 20.71
CA TYR A 36 2.87 1.19 21.29
C TYR A 36 3.77 0.56 22.38
N LYS A 37 5.09 0.67 22.22
CA LYS A 37 6.08 0.13 23.16
C LYS A 37 7.25 1.09 23.35
N VAL A 38 7.57 1.41 24.59
CA VAL A 38 8.82 2.12 24.92
C VAL A 38 9.98 1.15 24.85
N ILE A 39 11.03 1.51 24.10
CA ILE A 39 12.22 0.67 23.85
C ILE A 39 13.52 1.30 24.37
N GLY A 40 13.48 2.56 24.82
CA GLY A 40 14.64 3.26 25.36
C GLY A 40 14.43 4.77 25.48
N SER A 41 15.51 5.54 25.36
CA SER A 41 15.55 6.99 25.53
C SER A 41 16.54 7.67 24.58
N CYS A 42 16.19 8.87 24.14
CA CYS A 42 16.98 9.70 23.25
C CYS A 42 17.28 11.05 23.90
N THR A 43 18.56 11.43 23.90
CA THR A 43 19.02 12.66 24.54
C THR A 43 19.32 13.72 23.49
N TRP A 44 18.86 14.94 23.72
CA TRP A 44 18.97 16.09 22.81
C TRP A 44 19.61 17.27 23.52
N THR A 45 20.48 18.02 22.83
CA THR A 45 21.00 19.31 23.31
C THR A 45 20.19 20.46 22.73
N VAL A 46 19.79 21.39 23.59
CA VAL A 46 18.91 22.53 23.27
C VAL A 46 19.47 23.82 23.88
N GLY A 47 19.33 24.94 23.18
CA GLY A 47 19.73 26.26 23.69
C GLY A 47 21.18 26.67 23.41
N ARG A 48 21.61 27.77 24.04
CA ARG A 48 22.98 28.33 23.97
C ARG A 48 23.77 27.96 25.22
N LEU A 49 25.06 28.31 25.27
CA LEU A 49 26.02 27.94 26.31
C LEU A 49 25.58 28.34 27.75
N PRO A 50 25.50 27.40 28.72
CA PRO A 50 25.65 25.94 28.56
C PRO A 50 24.37 25.28 28.00
N PRO A 51 24.49 24.33 27.05
CA PRO A 51 23.34 23.66 26.46
C PRO A 51 22.58 22.83 27.50
N ARG A 52 21.25 22.81 27.40
CA ARG A 52 20.38 21.96 28.21
C ARG A 52 20.22 20.59 27.55
N LEU A 53 20.18 19.54 28.37
CA LEU A 53 19.86 18.19 27.92
C LEU A 53 18.36 17.94 28.11
N GLU A 54 17.71 17.50 27.05
CA GLU A 54 16.31 17.07 27.08
C GLU A 54 16.22 15.62 26.61
N VAL A 55 15.39 14.82 27.26
CA VAL A 55 15.25 13.40 26.97
C VAL A 55 13.86 13.13 26.41
N THR A 56 13.78 12.50 25.25
CA THR A 56 12.54 11.96 24.68
C THR A 56 12.58 10.43 24.73
N PRO A 57 11.44 9.73 24.81
CA PRO A 57 11.45 8.28 24.77
C PRO A 57 11.83 7.80 23.36
N ALA A 58 12.53 6.66 23.31
CA ALA A 58 12.61 5.86 22.09
C ALA A 58 11.47 4.84 22.14
N ILE A 59 10.70 4.73 21.08
CA ILE A 59 9.50 3.88 21.03
C ILE A 59 9.49 3.02 19.76
N GLU A 60 8.59 2.05 19.77
CA GLU A 60 8.16 1.29 18.63
C GLU A 60 6.63 1.35 18.56
N GLN A 61 6.09 1.63 17.39
CA GLN A 61 4.64 1.69 17.17
C GLN A 61 4.34 1.49 15.69
N PHE A 62 3.11 1.13 15.35
CA PHE A 62 2.61 1.17 13.99
C PHE A 62 1.78 2.43 13.78
N LEU A 63 1.99 3.09 12.65
CA LEU A 63 1.19 4.23 12.20
C LEU A 63 0.45 3.87 10.92
N PRO A 64 -0.81 4.31 10.75
CA PRO A 64 -1.58 4.08 9.52
C PRO A 64 -1.02 5.02 8.45
N ASP A 65 -0.04 4.56 7.69
CA ASP A 65 0.86 5.40 6.91
C ASP A 65 0.39 5.56 5.46
N LEU A 66 -0.12 4.48 4.85
CA LEU A 66 -0.60 4.52 3.46
C LEU A 66 -2.05 4.06 3.39
N VAL A 67 -2.83 4.73 2.56
CA VAL A 67 -4.14 4.28 2.07
C VAL A 67 -3.92 3.67 0.70
N ILE A 68 -4.43 2.47 0.48
CA ILE A 68 -4.35 1.76 -0.79
C ILE A 68 -5.76 1.55 -1.29
N THR A 69 -6.09 2.06 -2.46
CA THR A 69 -7.38 1.80 -3.10
C THR A 69 -7.18 0.81 -4.22
N VAL A 70 -8.06 -0.19 -4.29
CA VAL A 70 -8.06 -1.19 -5.36
C VAL A 70 -9.43 -1.23 -6.01
N SER A 71 -9.48 -1.07 -7.33
CA SER A 71 -10.73 -1.11 -8.11
C SER A 71 -10.58 -1.99 -9.35
N ASN A 72 -11.73 -2.39 -9.92
CA ASN A 72 -11.75 -3.08 -11.21
C ASN A 72 -11.39 -2.13 -12.35
N LYS A 73 -11.82 -0.87 -12.26
CA LYS A 73 -11.66 0.17 -13.28
C LYS A 73 -11.38 1.55 -12.64
N PRO A 74 -10.71 2.47 -13.35
CA PRO A 74 -10.39 3.81 -12.84
C PRO A 74 -11.59 4.78 -12.78
N GLU A 75 -12.81 4.29 -12.58
CA GLU A 75 -13.96 5.14 -12.21
C GLU A 75 -14.70 4.55 -11.00
N GLU A 76 -14.20 3.43 -10.50
CA GLU A 76 -14.82 2.61 -9.48
C GLU A 76 -14.04 2.66 -8.17
N ASN A 77 -13.05 3.56 -8.05
CA ASN A 77 -12.28 3.72 -6.82
C ASN A 77 -13.21 3.99 -5.63
N PRO A 78 -13.28 3.08 -4.63
CA PRO A 78 -14.24 3.16 -3.55
C PRO A 78 -14.02 4.36 -2.62
N TRP A 79 -12.87 5.03 -2.70
CA TRP A 79 -12.63 6.30 -2.02
C TRP A 79 -13.01 7.49 -2.92
N ILE A 80 -14.09 8.18 -2.55
CA ILE A 80 -14.71 9.23 -3.38
C ILE A 80 -13.71 10.35 -3.73
N GLU A 81 -12.97 10.85 -2.74
CA GLU A 81 -12.03 11.95 -2.96
C GLU A 81 -10.86 11.52 -3.87
N ALA A 82 -10.30 10.31 -3.67
CA ALA A 82 -9.24 9.79 -4.55
C ALA A 82 -9.72 9.63 -5.99
N ARG A 83 -10.93 9.07 -6.19
CA ARG A 83 -11.56 8.96 -7.51
C ARG A 83 -11.64 10.31 -8.23
N THR A 84 -12.09 11.35 -7.52
CA THR A 84 -12.24 12.68 -8.12
C THR A 84 -10.91 13.37 -8.42
N LEU A 85 -9.88 13.13 -7.61
CA LEU A 85 -8.60 13.80 -7.73
C LEU A 85 -7.69 13.12 -8.76
N TYR A 86 -7.55 11.79 -8.69
CA TYR A 86 -6.56 11.05 -9.46
C TYR A 86 -7.14 10.37 -10.70
N GLU A 87 -8.39 9.92 -10.63
CA GLU A 87 -9.04 9.18 -11.73
C GLU A 87 -9.99 10.06 -12.57
N ASN A 88 -9.75 11.37 -12.61
CA ASN A 88 -10.57 12.28 -13.40
C ASN A 88 -10.36 12.08 -14.90
N LYS A 89 -11.38 12.45 -15.70
CA LYS A 89 -11.38 12.25 -17.16
C LYS A 89 -10.13 12.82 -17.87
N ALA A 90 -9.61 13.96 -17.40
CA ALA A 90 -8.45 14.60 -18.02
C ALA A 90 -7.17 13.79 -17.77
N ALA A 91 -6.91 13.40 -16.52
CA ALA A 91 -5.77 12.56 -16.14
C ALA A 91 -5.81 11.22 -16.89
N ARG A 92 -6.97 10.56 -16.93
CA ARG A 92 -7.15 9.28 -17.64
C ARG A 92 -6.89 9.38 -19.13
N THR A 93 -7.42 10.42 -19.78
CA THR A 93 -7.18 10.65 -21.22
C THR A 93 -5.68 10.81 -21.49
N MET A 94 -4.98 11.55 -20.62
CA MET A 94 -3.54 11.72 -20.72
C MET A 94 -2.80 10.38 -20.55
N TYR A 95 -3.12 9.58 -19.52
CA TYR A 95 -2.49 8.28 -19.29
C TYR A 95 -2.75 7.29 -20.43
N GLN A 96 -3.98 7.21 -20.93
CA GLN A 96 -4.34 6.36 -22.06
C GLN A 96 -3.60 6.77 -23.34
N GLN A 97 -3.48 8.07 -23.62
CA GLN A 97 -2.72 8.57 -24.76
C GLN A 97 -1.22 8.29 -24.63
N ALA A 98 -0.64 8.54 -23.46
CA ALA A 98 0.76 8.25 -23.19
C ALA A 98 1.07 6.75 -23.35
N TYR A 99 0.20 5.89 -22.80
CA TYR A 99 0.31 4.45 -22.94
C TYR A 99 0.22 4.00 -24.41
N LYS A 100 -0.76 4.51 -25.16
CA LYS A 100 -0.92 4.19 -26.58
C LYS A 100 0.25 4.67 -27.41
N ALA A 101 0.81 5.84 -27.10
CA ALA A 101 1.99 6.36 -27.78
C ALA A 101 3.24 5.50 -27.51
N ALA A 102 3.38 4.97 -26.29
CA ALA A 102 4.52 4.13 -25.91
C ALA A 102 4.41 2.69 -26.43
N THR A 103 3.21 2.11 -26.45
CA THR A 103 3.00 0.67 -26.70
C THR A 103 2.28 0.35 -28.02
N GLY A 104 1.71 1.36 -28.69
CA GLY A 104 0.86 1.18 -29.87
C GLY A 104 -0.54 0.63 -29.59
N SER A 105 -0.85 0.25 -28.34
CA SER A 105 -2.10 -0.43 -27.95
C SER A 105 -2.95 0.42 -27.02
N ALA A 106 -4.26 0.18 -27.00
CA ALA A 106 -5.14 0.82 -26.03
C ALA A 106 -4.88 0.26 -24.62
N LEU A 107 -4.97 1.11 -23.60
CA LEU A 107 -4.84 0.70 -22.21
C LEU A 107 -6.15 0.04 -21.75
N GLY A 108 -6.09 -1.27 -21.49
CA GLY A 108 -7.20 -2.08 -20.97
C GLY A 108 -7.14 -2.26 -19.44
N PHE A 109 -8.31 -2.53 -18.84
CA PHE A 109 -8.47 -2.70 -17.40
C PHE A 109 -9.46 -3.82 -17.06
N GLY A 110 -9.42 -4.28 -15.81
CA GLY A 110 -10.34 -5.29 -15.28
C GLY A 110 -10.08 -6.70 -15.81
N ASN A 111 -11.07 -7.58 -15.63
CA ASN A 111 -10.96 -8.99 -16.01
C ASN A 111 -10.88 -9.17 -17.54
N ASP A 112 -11.22 -8.13 -18.31
CA ASP A 112 -11.23 -8.20 -19.77
C ASP A 112 -9.95 -7.69 -20.45
N SER A 113 -8.95 -7.25 -19.68
CA SER A 113 -7.72 -6.65 -20.24
C SER A 113 -6.76 -7.65 -20.91
N GLY A 114 -7.03 -8.96 -20.81
CA GLY A 114 -6.29 -10.05 -21.46
C GLY A 114 -7.06 -10.76 -22.59
N GLN A 115 -8.26 -10.28 -22.93
CA GLN A 115 -9.20 -10.98 -23.82
C GLN A 115 -8.74 -10.89 -25.28
N THR A 116 -7.96 -11.88 -25.72
CA THR A 116 -7.69 -12.09 -27.15
C THR A 116 -8.50 -13.23 -27.74
N THR A 117 -9.15 -14.09 -26.92
CA THR A 117 -9.94 -15.25 -27.37
C THR A 117 -11.05 -15.66 -26.39
N ASP A 118 -12.19 -16.12 -26.90
CA ASP A 118 -13.43 -16.45 -26.15
C ASP A 118 -13.41 -17.80 -25.35
N LEU A 119 -12.24 -18.40 -25.09
CA LEU A 119 -12.15 -19.81 -24.65
C LEU A 119 -11.24 -20.10 -23.43
N HIS A 120 -11.02 -19.16 -22.51
CA HIS A 120 -10.18 -19.42 -21.33
C HIS A 120 -10.88 -19.17 -19.98
N ILE A 121 -10.57 -20.05 -19.01
CA ILE A 121 -10.83 -19.82 -17.57
C ILE A 121 -9.92 -18.64 -17.17
N ASN A 122 -10.50 -17.46 -17.11
CA ASN A 122 -9.74 -16.23 -16.91
C ASN A 122 -9.60 -15.90 -15.42
N ASP A 123 -8.65 -16.57 -14.77
CA ASP A 123 -8.24 -16.24 -13.40
C ASP A 123 -7.30 -15.02 -13.36
N GLU A 124 -6.97 -14.43 -14.50
CA GLU A 124 -6.12 -13.25 -14.54
C GLU A 124 -6.93 -11.97 -14.26
N ARG A 125 -6.54 -11.23 -13.23
CA ARG A 125 -7.23 -10.04 -12.75
C ARG A 125 -6.30 -8.85 -12.81
N THR A 126 -6.56 -7.92 -13.72
CA THR A 126 -5.83 -6.65 -13.78
C THR A 126 -6.54 -5.61 -12.90
N ARG A 127 -5.88 -5.21 -11.82
CA ARG A 127 -6.42 -4.31 -10.80
C ARG A 127 -5.90 -2.89 -11.02
N ILE A 128 -6.67 -1.89 -10.61
CA ILE A 128 -6.22 -0.50 -10.53
C ILE A 128 -5.89 -0.22 -9.09
N VAL A 129 -4.63 0.12 -8.82
CA VAL A 129 -4.12 0.30 -7.47
C VAL A 129 -3.50 1.68 -7.32
N ASP A 130 -4.03 2.44 -6.37
CA ASP A 130 -3.45 3.72 -5.99
C ASP A 130 -2.95 3.65 -4.55
N VAL A 131 -1.71 4.09 -4.34
CA VAL A 131 -1.10 4.20 -3.02
C VAL A 131 -0.97 5.67 -2.68
N ILE A 132 -1.72 6.10 -1.67
CA ILE A 132 -1.88 7.50 -1.29
C ILE A 132 -1.48 7.65 0.17
N GLY A 133 -0.81 8.76 0.53
CA GLY A 133 -0.44 9.01 1.91
C GLY A 133 -1.67 9.22 2.81
N SER A 134 -1.66 8.54 3.94
CA SER A 134 -2.73 8.59 4.95
C SER A 134 -2.63 9.87 5.80
N PRO A 135 -3.73 10.34 6.41
CA PRO A 135 -3.71 11.39 7.42
C PRO A 135 -3.11 10.92 8.76
N ALA A 136 -2.00 10.17 8.73
CA ALA A 136 -1.29 9.61 9.88
C ALA A 136 -0.99 10.64 10.98
N ALA A 137 -0.75 11.90 10.57
CA ALA A 137 -0.45 13.01 11.47
C ALA A 137 -1.62 13.41 12.37
N PHE A 138 -2.87 13.06 12.01
CA PHE A 138 -4.06 13.33 12.81
C PHE A 138 -4.27 12.29 13.92
N TYR A 139 -3.82 11.05 13.71
CA TYR A 139 -3.96 9.97 14.70
C TYR A 139 -2.81 9.93 15.72
N ARG A 140 -1.76 10.72 15.50
CA ARG A 140 -0.58 10.73 16.37
C ARG A 140 -0.86 11.50 17.66
N ILE A 141 -0.27 11.06 18.75
CA ILE A 141 -0.26 11.82 19.99
C ILE A 141 0.92 12.80 19.93
N PRO A 142 0.68 14.13 19.98
CA PRO A 142 1.77 15.11 19.95
C PRO A 142 2.83 14.81 21.00
N TYR A 143 4.11 14.86 20.60
CA TYR A 143 5.28 14.59 21.45
C TYR A 143 5.41 13.17 22.01
N LEU A 144 4.42 12.29 21.78
CA LEU A 144 4.43 10.89 22.25
C LEU A 144 4.43 9.88 21.11
N SER A 145 4.20 10.31 19.87
CA SER A 145 4.25 9.46 18.67
C SER A 145 5.33 9.93 17.69
N HIS A 146 5.80 9.00 16.85
CA HIS A 146 6.68 9.34 15.73
C HIS A 146 6.00 10.31 14.75
N LYS A 147 6.83 11.08 14.04
CA LYS A 147 6.37 11.86 12.88
C LYS A 147 6.14 10.88 11.72
N PRO A 148 4.95 10.90 11.08
CA PRO A 148 4.72 10.07 9.91
C PRO A 148 5.65 10.49 8.78
N GLU A 149 6.07 9.52 7.99
CA GLU A 149 6.87 9.71 6.80
C GLU A 149 6.02 10.25 5.65
N THR A 150 4.81 9.73 5.50
CA THR A 150 3.96 10.03 4.36
C THR A 150 3.12 11.29 4.55
N GLY A 151 2.85 11.99 3.45
CA GLY A 151 2.00 13.18 3.43
C GLY A 151 0.57 12.86 3.03
N PHE A 152 -0.42 13.33 3.79
CA PHE A 152 -1.83 13.11 3.47
C PHE A 152 -2.18 13.59 2.06
N GLY A 153 -2.84 12.73 1.28
CA GLY A 153 -3.29 13.07 -0.09
C GLY A 153 -2.14 13.21 -1.10
N VAL A 154 -0.94 12.74 -0.78
CA VAL A 154 0.15 12.65 -1.76
C VAL A 154 0.04 11.30 -2.48
N PRO A 155 -0.02 11.25 -3.82
CA PRO A 155 0.04 9.99 -4.55
C PRO A 155 1.49 9.48 -4.56
N TYR A 156 1.70 8.28 -4.01
CA TYR A 156 3.00 7.59 -4.03
C TYR A 156 3.10 6.63 -5.21
N TYR A 157 1.98 6.04 -5.62
CA TYR A 157 1.85 5.20 -6.80
C TYR A 157 0.44 5.33 -7.36
N LEU A 158 0.32 5.39 -8.69
CA LEU A 158 -0.94 5.34 -9.41
C LEU A 158 -0.75 4.37 -10.57
N THR A 159 -1.49 3.26 -10.61
CA THR A 159 -1.36 2.26 -11.68
C THR A 159 -1.52 2.86 -13.08
N GLU A 160 -2.44 3.81 -13.27
CA GLU A 160 -2.63 4.44 -14.58
C GLU A 160 -1.41 5.27 -15.03
N ALA A 161 -0.73 5.93 -14.10
CA ALA A 161 0.47 6.71 -14.41
C ALA A 161 1.68 5.81 -14.73
N ASP A 162 1.74 4.64 -14.11
CA ASP A 162 2.79 3.64 -14.29
C ASP A 162 2.44 2.55 -15.32
N ALA A 163 1.32 2.71 -16.03
CA ALA A 163 0.71 1.67 -16.85
C ALA A 163 1.68 1.06 -17.89
N VAL A 164 2.62 1.84 -18.43
CA VAL A 164 3.62 1.32 -19.37
C VAL A 164 4.50 0.28 -18.69
N MET A 165 5.09 0.59 -17.54
CA MET A 165 6.01 -0.31 -16.84
C MET A 165 5.28 -1.52 -16.26
N ASP A 166 4.08 -1.30 -15.73
CA ASP A 166 3.24 -2.35 -15.15
C ASP A 166 2.67 -3.30 -16.22
N ARG A 167 2.19 -2.80 -17.37
CA ARG A 167 1.59 -3.68 -18.41
C ARG A 167 2.60 -4.35 -19.33
N THR A 168 3.79 -3.79 -19.49
CA THR A 168 4.87 -4.39 -20.30
C THR A 168 5.84 -5.22 -19.47
N GLU A 169 5.70 -5.19 -18.14
CA GLU A 169 6.56 -5.90 -17.17
C GLU A 169 8.03 -5.45 -17.21
N ALA A 170 8.35 -4.38 -17.95
CA ALA A 170 9.73 -3.96 -18.21
C ALA A 170 10.50 -3.62 -16.92
N ALA A 171 9.84 -2.97 -15.96
CA ALA A 171 10.42 -2.66 -14.65
C ALA A 171 10.72 -3.93 -13.84
N GLU A 172 9.80 -4.90 -13.88
CA GLU A 172 9.91 -6.13 -13.10
C GLU A 172 10.94 -7.10 -13.68
N LEU A 173 11.07 -7.20 -15.00
CA LEU A 173 12.15 -7.97 -15.63
C LEU A 173 13.54 -7.48 -15.19
N LEU A 174 13.75 -6.16 -15.12
CA LEU A 174 15.00 -5.58 -14.62
C LEU A 174 15.17 -5.81 -13.11
N TYR A 175 14.11 -5.67 -12.33
CA TYR A 175 14.16 -5.90 -10.88
C TYR A 175 14.50 -7.37 -10.55
N MET A 176 13.86 -8.32 -11.23
CA MET A 176 14.13 -9.76 -11.12
C MET A 176 15.55 -10.12 -11.55
N GLY A 177 16.04 -9.54 -12.65
CA GLY A 177 17.40 -9.74 -13.12
C GLY A 177 18.47 -9.26 -12.13
N THR A 178 18.16 -8.27 -11.30
CA THR A 178 19.05 -7.75 -10.25
C THR A 178 18.82 -8.39 -8.88
N HIS A 179 17.69 -9.09 -8.67
CA HIS A 179 17.32 -9.74 -7.41
C HIS A 179 16.82 -11.18 -7.63
N PRO A 180 17.63 -12.07 -8.25
CA PRO A 180 17.19 -13.43 -8.59
C PRO A 180 16.84 -14.30 -7.37
N HIS A 181 17.33 -13.94 -6.18
CA HIS A 181 16.99 -14.60 -4.93
C HIS A 181 15.50 -14.45 -4.55
N LEU A 182 14.79 -13.47 -5.13
CA LEU A 182 13.37 -13.25 -4.88
C LEU A 182 12.45 -14.16 -5.69
N LEU A 183 13.00 -15.00 -6.57
CA LEU A 183 12.23 -15.88 -7.46
C LEU A 183 11.86 -17.22 -6.83
N ILE A 184 12.35 -17.51 -5.63
CA ILE A 184 12.21 -18.82 -4.98
C ILE A 184 11.73 -18.61 -3.54
N ASN A 185 10.63 -19.26 -3.15
CA ASN A 185 10.05 -19.21 -1.78
C ASN A 185 9.62 -17.80 -1.34
N HIS A 186 9.03 -17.05 -2.26
CA HIS A 186 8.54 -15.68 -2.03
C HIS A 186 7.05 -15.59 -2.35
N GLU A 187 6.26 -16.51 -1.79
CA GLU A 187 4.81 -16.55 -1.94
C GLU A 187 4.11 -15.72 -0.86
N ILE A 188 3.10 -14.95 -1.26
CA ILE A 188 2.19 -14.25 -0.37
C ILE A 188 1.17 -15.27 0.14
N GLY A 189 1.35 -15.71 1.38
CA GLY A 189 0.46 -16.65 2.07
C GLY A 189 1.22 -17.74 2.80
N THR A 190 0.59 -18.91 2.92
CA THR A 190 1.24 -20.11 3.46
C THR A 190 1.54 -21.09 2.34
N PHE A 191 2.37 -22.11 2.62
CA PHE A 191 2.71 -23.14 1.63
C PHE A 191 1.48 -23.81 0.99
N THR A 192 0.41 -24.04 1.76
CA THR A 192 -0.82 -24.68 1.29
C THR A 192 -1.89 -23.68 0.85
N GLN A 193 -1.76 -22.40 1.22
CA GLN A 193 -2.70 -21.34 0.90
C GLN A 193 -1.91 -20.10 0.46
N HIS A 194 -1.31 -20.16 -0.73
CA HIS A 194 -0.72 -18.97 -1.33
C HIS A 194 -1.77 -18.22 -2.14
N TRP A 195 -1.74 -16.89 -2.07
CA TRP A 195 -2.65 -16.01 -2.78
C TRP A 195 -2.02 -15.43 -4.05
N GLY A 196 -0.68 -15.44 -4.12
CA GLY A 196 0.14 -15.00 -5.24
C GLY A 196 1.63 -15.04 -4.85
N SER A 197 2.51 -14.60 -5.75
CA SER A 197 3.94 -14.41 -5.46
C SER A 197 4.22 -12.94 -5.14
N GLU A 198 5.25 -12.62 -4.35
CA GLU A 198 5.70 -11.23 -4.13
C GLU A 198 6.29 -10.57 -5.39
N ILE A 199 6.80 -11.40 -6.30
CA ILE A 199 7.50 -11.00 -7.53
C ILE A 199 6.95 -11.86 -8.69
N PRO A 200 6.67 -11.27 -9.86
CA PRO A 200 6.79 -9.84 -10.18
C PRO A 200 5.69 -8.99 -9.52
N ARG A 201 6.01 -7.74 -9.18
CA ARG A 201 5.11 -6.77 -8.52
C ARG A 201 4.12 -6.14 -9.49
N LEU A 202 3.44 -6.97 -10.29
CA LEU A 202 2.47 -6.53 -11.28
C LEU A 202 1.09 -6.36 -10.66
N MET A 203 0.30 -5.45 -11.21
CA MET A 203 -1.11 -5.27 -10.81
C MET A 203 -2.03 -6.25 -11.54
N ARG A 204 -1.47 -7.09 -12.42
CA ARG A 204 -2.06 -8.26 -13.05
C ARG A 204 -1.75 -9.49 -12.20
N VAL A 205 -2.78 -10.08 -11.59
CA VAL A 205 -2.62 -11.20 -10.66
C VAL A 205 -3.49 -12.36 -11.09
N THR A 206 -2.90 -13.55 -11.21
CA THR A 206 -3.64 -14.80 -11.50
C THR A 206 -4.21 -15.37 -10.22
N GLN A 207 -5.51 -15.16 -9.99
CA GLN A 207 -6.23 -15.61 -8.82
C GLN A 207 -7.75 -15.66 -9.10
N PRO A 208 -8.43 -16.80 -8.83
CA PRO A 208 -9.88 -16.91 -9.06
C PRO A 208 -10.72 -15.92 -8.23
N TYR A 209 -10.24 -15.53 -7.05
CA TYR A 209 -10.94 -14.61 -6.15
C TYR A 209 -10.44 -13.16 -6.30
N ASN A 210 -11.33 -12.25 -6.69
CA ASN A 210 -11.04 -10.81 -6.84
C ASN A 210 -10.43 -10.19 -5.57
N TYR A 211 -10.94 -10.57 -4.40
CA TYR A 211 -10.40 -10.10 -3.12
C TYR A 211 -8.93 -10.47 -2.95
N ARG A 212 -8.56 -11.75 -3.10
CA ARG A 212 -7.17 -12.20 -2.98
C ARG A 212 -6.26 -11.56 -4.03
N ALA A 213 -6.74 -11.44 -5.27
CA ALA A 213 -6.03 -10.73 -6.33
C ALA A 213 -5.75 -9.25 -5.96
N SER A 214 -6.75 -8.59 -5.34
CA SER A 214 -6.65 -7.20 -4.89
C SER A 214 -5.68 -7.02 -3.74
N VAL A 215 -5.66 -7.95 -2.79
CA VAL A 215 -4.71 -7.93 -1.68
C VAL A 215 -3.28 -8.07 -2.21
N VAL A 216 -3.04 -9.02 -3.13
CA VAL A 216 -1.72 -9.22 -3.75
C VAL A 216 -1.29 -7.97 -4.54
N ALA A 217 -2.17 -7.43 -5.40
CA ALA A 217 -1.86 -6.21 -6.16
C ALA A 217 -1.60 -5.00 -5.25
N ALA A 218 -2.33 -4.87 -4.14
CA ALA A 218 -2.06 -3.84 -3.12
C ALA A 218 -0.68 -4.01 -2.49
N MET A 219 -0.29 -5.25 -2.16
CA MET A 219 1.03 -5.58 -1.62
C MET A 219 2.15 -5.25 -2.61
N HIS A 220 1.96 -5.56 -3.89
CA HIS A 220 2.90 -5.21 -4.96
C HIS A 220 3.12 -3.70 -5.08
N ALA A 221 2.04 -2.92 -5.18
CA ALA A 221 2.14 -1.47 -5.28
C ALA A 221 2.84 -0.85 -4.05
N VAL A 222 2.58 -1.39 -2.86
CA VAL A 222 3.23 -0.95 -1.62
C VAL A 222 4.70 -1.35 -1.56
N ASP A 223 5.07 -2.54 -2.04
CA ASP A 223 6.46 -2.96 -2.18
C ASP A 223 7.20 -1.99 -3.12
N ILE A 224 6.63 -1.71 -4.30
CA ILE A 224 7.16 -0.71 -5.23
C ILE A 224 7.38 0.64 -4.53
N VAL A 225 6.42 1.13 -3.75
CA VAL A 225 6.54 2.43 -3.06
C VAL A 225 7.63 2.43 -1.97
N THR A 226 7.83 1.31 -1.27
CA THR A 226 8.68 1.27 -0.08
C THR A 226 10.08 0.69 -0.30
N ASN A 227 10.30 -0.12 -1.33
CA ASN A 227 11.60 -0.70 -1.68
C ASN A 227 12.16 -0.10 -2.97
N LYS A 228 13.15 -0.76 -3.59
CA LYS A 228 13.71 -0.30 -4.87
C LYS A 228 12.74 -0.62 -5.99
N ASN A 229 12.56 0.32 -6.90
CA ASN A 229 11.53 0.30 -7.92
C ASN A 229 12.07 0.80 -9.26
N PRO A 230 13.07 0.11 -9.85
CA PRO A 230 13.70 0.60 -11.06
C PRO A 230 12.65 0.80 -12.15
N LEU A 231 12.70 1.95 -12.82
CA LEU A 231 11.82 2.35 -13.94
C LEU A 231 10.37 2.67 -13.60
N HIS A 232 9.80 2.20 -12.48
CA HIS A 232 8.43 2.55 -12.10
C HIS A 232 8.22 4.05 -11.86
N VAL A 233 7.10 4.58 -12.32
CA VAL A 233 6.65 5.96 -12.09
C VAL A 233 6.06 6.06 -10.69
N THR A 234 6.91 6.36 -9.71
CA THR A 234 6.54 6.38 -8.29
C THR A 234 7.16 7.56 -7.54
N LYS A 235 6.58 7.90 -6.39
CA LYS A 235 7.27 8.62 -5.34
C LYS A 235 7.70 7.61 -4.28
N SER A 236 8.98 7.32 -4.21
CA SER A 236 9.54 6.36 -3.25
C SER A 236 9.55 6.92 -1.82
N THR A 237 9.34 6.08 -0.81
CA THR A 237 9.56 6.46 0.60
C THR A 237 11.06 6.69 0.87
N ALA A 238 11.39 7.51 1.87
CA ALA A 238 12.74 8.02 2.12
C ALA A 238 13.22 7.89 3.58
N ASN A 239 12.52 7.11 4.42
CA ASN A 239 12.71 7.02 5.86
C ASN A 239 12.72 8.38 6.59
N SER A 240 11.79 9.28 6.25
CA SER A 240 11.84 10.67 6.73
C SER A 240 11.29 10.91 8.15
N CYS A 241 11.26 9.87 9.00
CA CYS A 241 10.74 10.00 10.38
C CYS A 241 11.71 10.71 11.34
N GLY A 242 12.99 10.86 10.96
CA GLY A 242 13.95 11.77 11.59
C GLY A 242 15.23 11.11 12.09
N LYS A 243 15.93 11.74 13.05
CA LYS A 243 17.22 11.25 13.55
C LYS A 243 17.01 10.05 14.47
N ASN A 244 17.84 9.01 14.28
CA ASN A 244 17.76 7.73 15.00
C ASN A 244 16.30 7.20 15.06
N CYS A 245 15.64 7.25 13.91
CA CYS A 245 14.30 6.74 13.68
C CYS A 245 14.31 5.97 12.35
N VAL A 246 13.66 4.81 12.32
CA VAL A 246 13.50 3.97 11.13
C VAL A 246 12.04 3.60 10.93
N VAL A 247 11.59 3.67 9.69
CA VAL A 247 10.30 3.18 9.23
C VAL A 247 10.52 1.89 8.45
N SER A 248 9.77 0.85 8.77
CA SER A 248 9.86 -0.43 8.06
C SER A 248 9.39 -0.28 6.61
N ASN A 249 10.12 -0.86 5.68
CA ASN A 249 9.63 -1.09 4.33
C ASN A 249 8.60 -2.22 4.36
N ALA A 250 7.70 -2.23 3.39
CA ALA A 250 6.59 -3.15 3.32
C ALA A 250 6.88 -4.20 2.26
N ILE A 251 6.87 -5.45 2.72
CA ILE A 251 6.96 -6.68 1.93
C ILE A 251 5.97 -7.66 2.58
N TYR A 252 5.84 -8.87 2.05
CA TYR A 252 5.06 -9.88 2.76
C TYR A 252 5.67 -10.16 4.15
N ASP A 253 4.84 -10.03 5.20
CA ASP A 253 5.26 -10.11 6.60
C ASP A 253 4.25 -10.96 7.38
N PRO A 254 4.35 -12.30 7.30
CA PRO A 254 3.35 -13.22 7.83
C PRO A 254 3.17 -13.12 9.36
N GLN A 255 4.14 -12.58 10.09
CA GLN A 255 4.07 -12.39 11.54
C GLN A 255 3.72 -10.96 11.96
N ASN A 256 3.38 -10.08 11.01
CA ASN A 256 3.06 -8.67 11.26
C ASN A 256 4.12 -7.93 12.11
N THR A 257 5.40 -8.28 11.91
CA THR A 257 6.51 -7.72 12.68
C THR A 257 6.97 -6.34 12.21
N LYS A 258 6.60 -5.95 10.99
CA LYS A 258 6.98 -4.75 10.23
C LYS A 258 5.77 -4.00 9.68
N VAL A 259 4.73 -4.72 9.25
CA VAL A 259 3.50 -4.13 8.73
C VAL A 259 2.25 -4.85 9.23
N ILE A 260 1.14 -4.12 9.33
CA ILE A 260 -0.20 -4.69 9.53
C ILE A 260 -1.09 -4.17 8.41
N TRP A 261 -1.85 -5.07 7.79
CA TRP A 261 -2.82 -4.71 6.77
C TRP A 261 -4.22 -4.67 7.36
N GLN A 262 -4.88 -3.53 7.23
CA GLN A 262 -6.28 -3.34 7.59
C GLN A 262 -7.09 -3.10 6.33
N GLU A 263 -8.03 -3.98 6.02
CA GLU A 263 -9.13 -3.67 5.12
C GLU A 263 -9.99 -2.59 5.80
N ILE A 264 -10.17 -1.46 5.14
CA ILE A 264 -11.11 -0.41 5.53
C ILE A 264 -12.44 -0.62 4.85
N TYR A 265 -12.46 -0.92 3.56
CA TYR A 265 -13.69 -1.13 2.78
C TYR A 265 -13.60 -2.46 2.03
N PRO A 266 -14.70 -3.26 2.01
CA PRO A 266 -15.99 -2.99 2.66
C PRO A 266 -16.11 -3.30 4.17
N LEU A 267 -15.39 -4.28 4.72
CA LEU A 267 -15.74 -4.92 6.00
C LEU A 267 -15.03 -4.39 7.28
N ASN A 268 -13.97 -3.60 7.14
CA ASN A 268 -13.21 -3.03 8.27
C ASN A 268 -12.54 -4.07 9.23
N ARG A 269 -11.62 -4.89 8.71
CA ARG A 269 -10.92 -5.94 9.45
C ARG A 269 -9.43 -5.98 9.14
N ASN A 270 -8.63 -6.60 10.02
CA ASN A 270 -7.23 -6.88 9.70
C ASN A 270 -7.17 -8.13 8.81
N ILE A 271 -6.32 -8.10 7.79
CA ILE A 271 -6.18 -9.18 6.82
C ILE A 271 -4.87 -9.93 7.04
N HIS A 272 -4.90 -11.24 6.81
CA HIS A 272 -3.73 -12.11 6.92
C HIS A 272 -3.69 -13.01 5.68
N PRO A 273 -2.84 -12.71 4.69
CA PRO A 273 -2.72 -13.57 3.52
C PRO A 273 -2.36 -15.00 3.92
N GLY A 274 -2.97 -15.95 3.22
CA GLY A 274 -2.83 -17.38 3.49
C GLY A 274 -3.78 -17.93 4.55
N ASP A 275 -4.76 -17.16 4.99
CA ASP A 275 -5.93 -17.71 5.68
C ASP A 275 -6.74 -18.61 4.71
N ALA A 276 -6.87 -19.88 5.08
CA ALA A 276 -7.59 -20.89 4.30
C ALA A 276 -9.10 -20.62 4.22
N GLN A 277 -9.65 -19.86 5.15
CA GLN A 277 -11.08 -19.56 5.24
C GLN A 277 -11.45 -18.22 4.59
N ASP A 278 -10.46 -17.36 4.32
CA ASP A 278 -10.69 -16.05 3.71
C ASP A 278 -10.59 -16.14 2.19
N PHE A 279 -11.72 -16.44 1.56
CA PHE A 279 -11.89 -16.35 0.09
C PHE A 279 -12.39 -14.98 -0.34
N GLY A 280 -12.73 -14.09 0.60
CA GLY A 280 -13.27 -12.77 0.32
C GLY A 280 -14.67 -12.75 -0.28
N ILE A 281 -15.49 -13.79 -0.05
CA ILE A 281 -16.85 -13.91 -0.63
C ILE A 281 -17.77 -12.79 -0.10
N GLU A 282 -17.69 -12.49 1.19
CA GLU A 282 -18.47 -11.41 1.80
C GLU A 282 -17.99 -10.04 1.33
N ASP A 283 -16.67 -9.88 1.17
CA ASP A 283 -16.04 -8.67 0.69
C ASP A 283 -16.42 -8.39 -0.76
N GLU A 284 -16.41 -9.42 -1.62
CA GLU A 284 -16.84 -9.31 -3.01
C GLU A 284 -18.29 -8.87 -3.10
N LYS A 285 -19.18 -9.50 -2.30
CA LYS A 285 -20.61 -9.15 -2.25
C LYS A 285 -20.86 -7.73 -1.75
N ALA A 286 -20.07 -7.24 -0.80
CA ALA A 286 -20.26 -5.91 -0.22
C ALA A 286 -19.55 -4.80 -1.00
N GLY A 287 -18.45 -5.12 -1.69
CA GLY A 287 -17.57 -4.18 -2.37
C GLY A 287 -17.69 -4.15 -3.89
N ASN A 288 -18.33 -5.16 -4.50
CA ASN A 288 -18.32 -5.45 -5.94
C ASN A 288 -16.89 -5.52 -6.51
N GLY A 289 -15.99 -6.18 -5.79
CA GLY A 289 -14.59 -6.25 -6.17
C GLY A 289 -13.86 -4.91 -6.06
N ASN A 290 -14.23 -4.03 -5.14
CA ASN A 290 -13.48 -2.80 -4.85
C ASN A 290 -13.13 -2.75 -3.37
N TYR A 291 -11.92 -2.29 -3.07
CA TYR A 291 -11.34 -2.40 -1.73
C TYR A 291 -10.58 -1.12 -1.36
N VAL A 292 -10.58 -0.80 -0.07
CA VAL A 292 -9.67 0.18 0.51
C VAL A 292 -8.90 -0.50 1.63
N PHE A 293 -7.58 -0.42 1.61
CA PHE A 293 -6.70 -0.90 2.66
C PHE A 293 -5.96 0.25 3.32
N ILE A 294 -5.61 0.06 4.58
CA ILE A 294 -4.66 0.89 5.32
C ILE A 294 -3.47 0.02 5.67
N LEU A 295 -2.30 0.49 5.26
CA LEU A 295 -1.05 -0.10 5.67
C LEU A 295 -0.55 0.60 6.94
N TRP A 296 -0.56 -0.15 8.03
CA TRP A 296 0.08 0.22 9.26
C TRP A 296 1.56 -0.14 9.15
N ARG A 297 2.43 0.86 9.03
CA ARG A 297 3.88 0.65 8.98
C ARG A 297 4.49 0.84 10.35
N LYS A 298 5.46 0.00 10.68
CA LYS A 298 6.20 0.09 11.93
C LYS A 298 7.22 1.22 11.91
N TYR A 299 7.19 2.04 12.94
CA TYR A 299 8.15 3.08 13.24
C TYR A 299 8.89 2.69 14.52
N ARG A 300 10.22 2.75 14.49
CA ARG A 300 11.07 2.38 15.62
C ARG A 300 12.19 3.41 15.80
N GLY A 301 12.36 3.91 17.02
CA GLY A 301 13.45 4.81 17.38
C GLY A 301 12.98 6.04 18.15
N CYS A 302 13.67 7.16 17.96
CA CYS A 302 13.45 8.37 18.74
C CYS A 302 12.18 9.11 18.33
N ILE A 303 11.42 9.57 19.32
CA ILE A 303 10.52 10.70 19.12
C ILE A 303 11.36 11.95 18.88
N GLN A 304 11.05 12.63 17.78
CA GLN A 304 11.84 13.76 17.31
C GLN A 304 11.71 14.98 18.23
N HIS A 305 12.86 15.60 18.50
CA HIS A 305 12.96 16.84 19.24
C HIS A 305 13.59 17.94 18.38
N LYS A 306 13.39 19.21 18.74
CA LYS A 306 13.98 20.36 18.01
C LYS A 306 15.49 20.53 18.25
N GLY A 307 16.02 19.88 19.27
CA GLY A 307 17.45 19.91 19.62
C GLY A 307 18.35 19.10 18.70
N LYS A 308 19.66 19.07 18.99
CA LYS A 308 20.62 18.19 18.31
C LYS A 308 20.75 16.87 19.06
N LEU A 309 20.58 15.75 18.37
CA LEU A 309 20.67 14.41 18.98
C LEU A 309 22.08 14.14 19.51
N VAL A 310 22.16 13.72 20.77
CA VAL A 310 23.41 13.30 21.42
C VAL A 310 23.52 11.79 21.27
N ASN A 311 24.29 11.36 20.27
CA ASN A 311 24.36 9.95 19.91
C ASN A 311 24.84 9.06 21.06
N PHE A 312 25.90 9.40 21.79
CA PHE A 312 26.42 8.51 22.84
C PHE A 312 25.48 8.34 24.04
N LEU A 313 24.52 9.26 24.25
CA LEU A 313 23.49 9.19 25.32
C LEU A 313 22.12 8.71 24.82
N THR A 314 22.07 8.12 23.62
CA THR A 314 20.82 7.70 22.97
C THR A 314 20.83 6.20 22.73
N PHE A 315 19.80 5.50 23.23
CA PHE A 315 19.61 4.06 23.11
C PHE A 315 18.12 3.72 22.87
N PRO A 316 17.78 2.76 21.98
CA PRO A 316 18.68 1.97 21.16
C PRO A 316 19.20 2.73 19.94
N LYS A 317 20.29 2.22 19.37
CA LYS A 317 20.72 2.61 18.02
C LYS A 317 19.87 1.86 17.01
N VAL A 318 19.14 2.61 16.19
CA VAL A 318 18.38 2.05 15.09
C VAL A 318 19.16 2.29 13.79
N GLY A 319 19.26 1.26 12.96
CA GLY A 319 19.94 1.32 11.67
C GLY A 319 19.16 2.11 10.63
N GLN A 320 19.65 2.06 9.39
CA GLN A 320 18.89 2.52 8.23
C GLN A 320 18.01 1.38 7.69
N PRO A 321 16.83 1.68 7.11
CA PRO A 321 16.04 0.66 6.47
C PRO A 321 16.78 0.18 5.22
N GLN A 322 16.89 -1.14 5.09
CA GLN A 322 17.40 -1.75 3.87
C GLN A 322 16.23 -1.91 2.90
N LYS A 323 16.23 -1.09 1.84
CA LYS A 323 15.35 -1.32 0.69
C LYS A 323 15.83 -2.57 -0.04
N ARG A 324 14.91 -3.51 -0.22
CA ARG A 324 15.11 -4.71 -1.02
C ARG A 324 15.33 -4.30 -2.47
#